data_AF-A0A842V494-F1
#
_entry.id   AF-A0A842V494-F1
#
_cell.length_a   1.000
_cell.length_b   1.000
_cell.length_c   1.000
_cell.angle_alpha   90.00
_cell.angle_beta   90.00
_cell.angle_gamma   90.00
#
_symmetry.space_group_name_H-M   'P 1'
#
loop_
_entity.id
_entity.type
_entity.pdbx_description
1 polymer ?
#
loop_
_entity_poly.entity_id
_entity_poly.type
_entity_poly.pdbx_seq_one_letter_code
_entity_poly.pdbx_strand_id
1 'polypeptide(L)'
;MDLVFHGAAKEVGRSCVEVITKSKNRYLLDAGIKFGQHGTEVPSPMKDPESIKAAFISHAHLDHTGFLPTLDAMGMRCPIFATAPTKATTRMLLKDAFKIGHLKHEH
;
A
#
# COMPACT_ATOMS: atom_id res chain seq x y z
N MET A 1 16.40 -1.55 15.20
CA MET A 1 15.49 -1.99 14.13
C MET A 1 14.21 -1.38 14.55
N ASP A 2 13.67 -0.55 13.68
CA ASP A 2 12.60 0.36 14.04
C ASP A 2 11.43 0.09 13.09
N LEU A 3 10.21 0.18 13.62
CA LEU A 3 8.98 0.03 12.87
C LEU A 3 8.22 1.36 12.90
N VAL A 4 7.81 1.84 11.73
CA VAL A 4 6.95 3.02 11.60
C VAL A 4 5.62 2.57 11.02
N PHE A 5 4.54 2.78 11.78
CA PHE A 5 3.20 2.40 11.36
C PHE A 5 2.54 3.58 10.66
N HIS A 6 2.33 3.46 9.35
CA HIS A 6 1.61 4.46 8.56
C HIS A 6 0.10 4.21 8.53
N GLY A 7 -0.34 2.99 8.86
CA GLY A 7 -1.74 2.62 9.04
C GLY A 7 -1.86 1.26 9.72
N ALA A 8 -3.10 0.77 9.86
CA ALA A 8 -3.44 -0.45 10.62
C ALA A 8 -2.95 -0.46 12.09
N ALA A 9 -2.76 0.71 12.70
CA ALA A 9 -2.38 0.86 14.10
C ALA A 9 -3.60 1.35 14.90
N LYS A 10 -4.19 0.44 15.70
CA LYS A 10 -5.47 0.65 16.43
C LYS A 10 -6.69 0.84 15.51
N GLU A 11 -6.65 0.25 14.31
CA GLU A 11 -7.76 0.26 13.36
C GLU A 11 -7.67 -0.93 12.40
N VAL A 12 -8.74 -1.16 11.62
CA VAL A 12 -8.75 -2.08 10.47
C VAL A 12 -8.67 -1.24 9.19
N GLY A 13 -7.84 -1.67 8.25
CA GLY A 13 -7.66 -1.03 6.96
C GLY A 13 -6.34 -0.29 6.83
N ARG A 14 -6.00 0.09 5.59
CA ARG A 14 -4.82 0.89 5.23
C ARG A 14 -3.49 0.38 5.80
N SER A 15 -3.29 -0.95 5.79
CA SER A 15 -2.04 -1.56 6.29
C SER A 15 -0.84 -1.03 5.53
N CYS A 16 0.14 -0.47 6.26
CA CYS A 16 1.35 0.10 5.70
C CYS A 16 2.37 0.26 6.83
N VAL A 17 3.39 -0.59 6.84
CA VAL A 17 4.41 -0.61 7.90
C VAL A 17 5.79 -0.48 7.29
N GLU A 18 6.51 0.56 7.69
CA GLU A 18 7.90 0.75 7.31
C GLU A 18 8.83 0.01 8.28
N VAL A 19 9.76 -0.76 7.75
CA VAL A 19 10.77 -1.50 8.50
C VAL A 19 12.14 -0.89 8.25
N ILE A 20 12.77 -0.38 9.30
CA ILE A 20 14.09 0.26 9.25
C ILE A 20 15.12 -0.64 9.93
N THR A 21 16.09 -1.13 9.16
CA THR A 21 17.16 -1.98 9.70
C THR A 21 18.18 -1.17 10.49
N LYS A 22 19.05 -1.85 11.25
CA LYS A 22 20.20 -1.21 11.91
C LYS A 22 21.11 -0.47 10.93
N SER A 23 21.25 -0.99 9.70
CA SER A 23 22.00 -0.37 8.60
C SER A 23 21.23 0.73 7.85
N LYS A 24 20.10 1.21 8.39
CA LYS A 24 19.25 2.25 7.79
C LYS A 24 18.65 1.88 6.42
N ASN A 25 18.58 0.59 6.10
CA ASN A 25 17.80 0.12 4.96
C ASN A 25 16.32 0.19 5.32
N ARG A 26 15.51 0.68 4.40
CA ARG A 26 14.06 0.85 4.58
C ARG A 26 13.33 -0.11 3.66
N TYR A 27 12.36 -0.82 4.22
CA TYR A 27 11.48 -1.74 3.52
C TYR A 27 10.04 -1.43 3.87
N LEU A 28 9.12 -1.83 3.00
CA LEU A 28 7.70 -1.64 3.23
C LEU A 28 7.00 -2.99 3.36
N LEU A 29 6.15 -3.13 4.36
CA LEU A 29 5.20 -4.23 4.48
C LEU A 29 3.80 -3.69 4.23
N ASP A 30 3.17 -4.19 3.17
CA ASP A 30 1.88 -3.76 2.63
C ASP A 30 1.80 -2.27 2.26
N ALA A 31 0.80 -1.94 1.46
CA ALA A 31 0.45 -0.58 1.05
C ALA A 31 -1.04 -0.53 0.74
N GLY A 32 -1.86 -0.54 1.79
CA GLY A 32 -3.31 -0.64 1.71
C GLY A 32 -4.04 0.68 1.76
N ILE A 33 -5.35 0.61 1.49
CA ILE A 33 -6.31 1.70 1.72
C ILE A 33 -7.41 1.26 2.69
N LYS A 34 -8.25 2.19 3.13
CA LYS A 34 -9.42 1.88 3.95
C LYS A 34 -10.63 2.61 3.36
N PHE A 35 -11.71 1.87 3.12
CA PHE A 35 -12.96 2.46 2.66
C PHE A 35 -13.72 2.99 3.88
N GLY A 36 -13.79 4.32 4.01
CA GLY A 36 -14.53 5.00 5.06
C GLY A 36 -15.84 5.59 4.54
N GLN A 37 -16.69 6.06 5.45
CA GLN A 37 -17.95 6.74 5.12
C GLN A 37 -17.76 8.03 4.31
N HIS A 38 -16.59 8.67 4.46
CA HIS A 38 -16.24 9.92 3.78
C HIS A 38 -15.26 9.72 2.62
N GLY A 39 -15.17 8.49 2.08
CA GLY A 39 -14.28 8.15 0.98
C GLY A 39 -13.10 7.27 1.41
N THR A 40 -12.11 7.18 0.53
CA THR A 40 -10.94 6.32 0.73
C THR A 40 -9.93 7.01 1.64
N GLU A 41 -9.69 6.42 2.81
CA GLU A 41 -8.60 6.79 3.71
C GLU A 41 -7.30 6.09 3.27
N VAL A 42 -6.18 6.81 3.31
CA VAL A 42 -4.85 6.34 2.90
C VAL A 42 -3.90 6.29 4.11
N PRO A 43 -2.75 5.60 4.00
CA PRO A 43 -1.71 5.65 5.02
C PRO A 43 -1.22 7.08 5.28
N SER A 44 -0.69 7.31 6.49
CA SER A 44 -0.06 8.60 6.82
C SER A 44 1.13 8.88 5.91
N PRO A 45 1.43 10.16 5.59
CA PRO A 45 2.49 10.51 4.66
C PRO A 45 3.84 9.91 5.06
N MET A 46 4.49 9.26 4.09
CA MET A 46 5.87 8.80 4.21
C MET A 46 6.81 9.91 3.75
N LYS A 47 7.89 10.14 4.50
CA LYS A 47 8.83 11.24 4.19
C LYS A 47 9.59 11.03 2.88
N ASP A 48 10.14 9.83 2.66
CA ASP A 48 11.03 9.55 1.52
C ASP A 48 10.69 8.18 0.89
N PRO A 49 9.53 8.03 0.21
CA PRO A 49 9.10 6.76 -0.40
C PRO A 49 10.08 6.20 -1.45
N GLU A 50 10.86 7.06 -2.11
CA GLU A 50 11.92 6.69 -3.05
C GLU A 50 13.10 5.96 -2.39
N SER A 51 13.25 6.09 -1.08
CA SER A 51 14.32 5.41 -0.32
C SER A 51 13.98 3.97 0.09
N ILE A 52 12.73 3.54 -0.14
CA ILE A 52 12.29 2.16 0.10
C ILE A 52 13.01 1.23 -0.89
N LYS A 53 13.73 0.23 -0.35
CA LYS A 53 14.52 -0.71 -1.15
C LYS A 53 13.71 -1.86 -1.72
N ALA A 54 12.66 -2.28 -1.04
CA ALA A 54 11.70 -3.25 -1.51
C ALA A 54 10.41 -3.16 -0.69
N ALA A 55 9.30 -3.57 -1.31
CA ALA A 55 8.02 -3.76 -0.64
C ALA A 55 7.65 -5.24 -0.63
N PHE A 56 6.98 -5.68 0.43
CA PHE A 56 6.50 -7.05 0.61
C PHE A 56 4.99 -7.02 0.84
N ILE A 57 4.24 -7.75 0.03
CA ILE A 57 2.79 -7.81 0.11
C ILE A 57 2.38 -9.13 0.73
N SER A 58 1.68 -9.04 1.86
CA SER A 58 1.20 -10.21 2.61
C SER A 58 0.16 -11.00 1.82
N HIS A 59 -0.86 -10.32 1.28
CA HIS A 59 -1.94 -10.90 0.50
C HIS A 59 -2.68 -9.85 -0.33
N ALA A 60 -3.63 -10.28 -1.15
CA ALA A 60 -4.13 -9.47 -2.25
C ALA A 60 -5.22 -8.43 -1.92
N HIS A 61 -5.73 -8.40 -0.68
CA HIS A 61 -6.84 -7.50 -0.35
C HIS A 61 -6.45 -6.03 -0.48
N LEU A 62 -7.42 -5.18 -0.84
CA LEU A 62 -7.20 -3.76 -1.10
C LEU A 62 -6.74 -2.98 0.15
N ASP A 63 -7.09 -3.46 1.34
CA ASP A 63 -6.58 -2.92 2.60
C ASP A 63 -5.11 -3.28 2.90
N HIS A 64 -4.47 -4.02 1.99
CA HIS A 64 -3.03 -4.32 1.98
C HIS A 64 -2.34 -3.90 0.66
N THR A 65 -3.08 -3.64 -0.42
CA THR A 65 -2.48 -3.35 -1.74
C THR A 65 -2.99 -2.10 -2.44
N GLY A 66 -4.11 -1.53 -1.98
CA GLY A 66 -4.83 -0.47 -2.68
C GLY A 66 -4.05 0.85 -2.85
N PHE A 67 -2.99 1.06 -2.08
CA PHE A 67 -2.15 2.27 -2.11
C PHE A 67 -0.88 2.09 -2.96
N LEU A 68 -0.62 0.90 -3.48
CA LEU A 68 0.53 0.63 -4.36
C LEU A 68 0.61 1.55 -5.58
N PRO A 69 -0.48 1.83 -6.33
CA PRO A 69 -0.40 2.75 -7.48
C PRO A 69 0.00 4.17 -7.08
N THR A 70 -0.43 4.61 -5.89
CA THR A 70 -0.10 5.94 -5.36
C THR A 70 1.37 6.03 -4.96
N LEU A 71 1.93 4.99 -4.32
CA LEU A 71 3.37 4.95 -4.01
C LEU A 71 4.23 4.96 -5.28
N ASP A 72 3.80 4.28 -6.34
CA ASP A 72 4.45 4.37 -7.64
C ASP A 72 4.35 5.80 -8.20
N ALA A 73 3.19 6.46 -8.15
CA ALA A 73 3.08 7.87 -8.54
C ALA A 73 3.98 8.80 -7.70
N MET A 74 4.21 8.48 -6.42
CA MET A 74 5.08 9.22 -5.50
C MET A 74 6.59 8.94 -5.68
N GLY A 75 6.98 8.09 -6.63
CA GLY A 75 8.40 7.85 -6.96
C GLY A 75 9.03 6.62 -6.31
N MET A 76 8.25 5.77 -5.64
CA MET A 76 8.74 4.47 -5.14
C MET A 76 9.02 3.51 -6.31
N ARG A 77 10.28 3.47 -6.78
CA ARG A 77 10.74 2.64 -7.91
C ARG A 77 11.49 1.38 -7.44
N CYS A 78 10.89 0.60 -6.55
CA CYS A 78 11.53 -0.58 -5.95
C CYS A 78 10.84 -1.91 -6.33
N PRO A 79 11.52 -3.07 -6.15
CA PRO A 79 10.88 -4.37 -6.31
C PRO A 79 9.75 -4.59 -5.30
N ILE A 80 8.62 -5.10 -5.79
CA ILE A 80 7.48 -5.52 -4.97
C ILE A 80 7.44 -7.05 -4.97
N PHE A 81 7.62 -7.65 -3.79
CA PHE A 81 7.59 -9.09 -3.58
C PHE A 81 6.22 -9.53 -3.09
N ALA A 82 5.69 -10.58 -3.72
CA ALA A 82 4.45 -11.23 -3.35
C ALA A 82 4.48 -12.66 -3.88
N THR A 83 3.62 -13.54 -3.35
CA THR A 83 3.41 -14.85 -3.97
C THR A 83 2.76 -14.69 -5.35
N ALA A 84 2.94 -15.68 -6.23
CA ALA A 84 2.31 -15.69 -7.56
C ALA A 84 0.78 -15.45 -7.52
N PRO A 85 -0.01 -16.15 -6.66
CA PRO A 85 -1.45 -15.87 -6.57
C PRO A 85 -1.74 -14.45 -6.06
N THR A 86 -1.02 -13.95 -5.05
CA THR A 86 -1.20 -12.57 -4.56
C THR A 86 -0.99 -11.56 -5.68
N LYS A 87 0.09 -11.69 -6.46
CA LYS A 87 0.38 -10.78 -7.59
C LYS A 87 -0.73 -10.77 -8.63
N ALA A 88 -1.25 -11.94 -9.00
CA ALA A 88 -2.32 -12.05 -9.99
C ALA A 88 -3.63 -11.40 -9.49
N THR A 89 -4.04 -11.73 -8.25
CA THR A 89 -5.26 -11.22 -7.64
C THR A 89 -5.18 -9.72 -7.37
N THR A 90 -4.05 -9.21 -6.86
CA THR A 90 -3.84 -7.77 -6.64
C THR A 90 -4.01 -6.98 -7.93
N ARG A 91 -3.44 -7.46 -9.06
CA ARG A 91 -3.62 -6.79 -10.36
C ARG A 91 -5.09 -6.74 -10.78
N MET A 92 -5.85 -7.79 -10.54
CA MET A 92 -7.28 -7.83 -10.85
C MET A 92 -8.06 -6.83 -9.97
N LEU A 93 -7.85 -6.88 -8.65
CA LEU A 93 -8.56 -6.03 -7.69
C LEU A 93 -8.22 -4.55 -7.86
N LEU A 94 -6.97 -4.20 -8.16
CA LEU A 94 -6.59 -2.81 -8.43
C LEU A 94 -7.27 -2.26 -9.69
N LYS A 95 -7.38 -3.07 -10.75
CA LYS A 95 -8.10 -2.67 -11.98
C LYS A 95 -9.58 -2.46 -11.72
N ASP A 96 -10.20 -3.36 -10.96
CA ASP A 96 -11.61 -3.26 -10.59
C ASP A 96 -11.88 -2.03 -9.70
N ALA A 97 -11.06 -1.83 -8.68
CA ALA A 97 -11.12 -0.66 -7.81
C ALA A 97 -10.98 0.66 -8.57
N PHE A 98 -10.06 0.73 -9.55
CA PHE A 98 -9.91 1.90 -10.41
C PHE A 98 -11.17 2.15 -11.26
N LYS A 99 -11.74 1.09 -11.86
CA LYS A 99 -12.96 1.20 -12.67
C LYS A 99 -14.15 1.66 -11.84
N ILE A 100 -14.41 1.03 -10.69
CA ILE A 100 -15.54 1.38 -9.81
C ILE A 100 -15.34 2.77 -9.21
N GLY A 101 -14.12 3.12 -8.80
CA GLY A 101 -13.79 4.45 -8.30
C GLY A 101 -14.11 5.54 -9.33
N HIS A 102 -13.78 5.31 -10.60
CA HIS A 102 -14.12 6.23 -11.68
C HIS A 102 -15.64 6.37 -11.89
N LEU A 103 -16.38 5.27 -11.88
CA LEU A 103 -17.85 5.27 -12.00
C LEU A 103 -18.54 6.01 -10.85
N LYS A 104 -17.94 6.07 -9.65
CA LYS A 104 -18.46 6.87 -8.52
C LYS A 104 -18.24 8.38 -8.68
N HIS A 105 -17.34 8.81 -9.56
CA HIS A 105 -17.05 10.23 -9.81
C HIS A 105 -17.83 10.81 -11.01
N GLU A 106 -18.59 9.99 -11.74
CA GLU A 106 -19.41 10.41 -12.89
C GLU A 106 -20.90 10.68 -12.53
N HIS A 107 -21.22 10.77 -11.24
CA HIS A 107 -22.57 11.06 -10.73
C HIS A 107 -22.59 12.33 -9.86
#